data_AF-A0A8T2ZLP4-F1
#
_entry.id   AF-A0A8T2ZLP4-F1
#
_cell.length_a   1.000
_cell.length_b   1.000
_cell.length_c   1.000
_cell.angle_alpha   90.00
_cell.angle_beta   90.00
_cell.angle_gamma   90.00
#
_symmetry.space_group_name_H-M   'P 1'
#
loop_
_entity.id
_entity.type
_entity.pdbx_description
1 polymer ?
#
loop_
_entity_poly.entity_id
_entity_poly.type
_entity_poly.pdbx_seq_one_letter_code
_entity_poly.pdbx_strand_id
1 'polypeptide(L)'
;MVSRLSLACVVFSLFLISSCFPCQAQLSSNFYDSTCPNALTTIRTAIRRAVSSERRMAASLIRLHFHDCFVQIARNSHSAITIQSGGFEVVDDAKAQVESICPGVVSCADIAAVAARDASVAVGGPSWTVRLGRRDSTTASRSLADSDIPRATTSLANLIGMFNGKGLSERDMVALSGSHTIGQARCVTFRGRIYDNSSDIDAGFASTRRRNCPSASGNGNNNLAPLDLESHSKEGTSSVRPRAL
;
A
#
# COMPACT_ATOMS: atom_id res chain seq x y z
N MET A 1 -37.27 36.32 35.73
CA MET A 1 -38.03 36.06 34.48
C MET A 1 -37.04 35.99 33.33
N VAL A 2 -36.72 34.80 32.84
CA VAL A 2 -35.90 34.66 31.63
C VAL A 2 -36.80 35.05 30.44
N SER A 3 -36.36 36.04 29.64
CA SER A 3 -37.13 36.52 28.49
C SER A 3 -37.39 35.37 27.51
N ARG A 4 -38.59 35.32 26.91
CA ARG A 4 -38.95 34.31 25.89
C ARG A 4 -37.95 34.29 24.72
N LEU A 5 -37.29 35.43 24.45
CA LEU A 5 -36.24 35.56 23.43
C LEU A 5 -34.95 34.84 23.84
N SER A 6 -34.57 34.89 25.12
CA SER A 6 -33.40 34.19 25.65
C SER A 6 -33.58 32.68 25.63
N LEU A 7 -34.80 32.19 25.89
CA LEU A 7 -35.12 30.76 25.82
C LEU A 7 -35.06 30.24 24.37
N ALA A 8 -35.55 31.02 23.40
CA ALA A 8 -35.48 30.68 21.98
C ALA A 8 -34.04 30.58 21.45
N CYS A 9 -33.16 31.53 21.84
CA CYS A 9 -31.74 31.48 21.44
C CYS A 9 -31.00 30.26 22.03
N VAL A 10 -31.31 29.88 23.28
CA VAL A 10 -30.71 28.69 23.91
C VAL A 10 -31.16 27.41 23.21
N VAL A 11 -32.46 27.29 22.89
CA VAL A 11 -32.99 26.13 22.17
C VAL A 11 -32.40 26.02 20.75
N PHE A 12 -32.29 27.14 20.03
CA PHE A 12 -31.68 27.17 18.70
C PHE A 12 -30.19 26.80 18.73
N SER A 13 -29.45 27.29 19.73
CA SER A 13 -28.02 26.96 19.92
C SER A 13 -27.82 25.48 20.26
N LEU A 14 -28.69 24.89 21.08
CA LEU A 14 -28.67 23.45 21.38
C LEU A 14 -29.00 22.59 20.14
N PHE A 15 -29.90 23.06 19.26
CA PHE A 15 -30.22 22.37 18.00
C PHE A 15 -29.05 22.38 17.00
N LEU A 16 -28.31 23.50 16.92
CA LEU A 16 -27.11 23.62 16.09
C LEU A 16 -25.95 22.76 16.59
N ILE A 17 -25.80 22.61 17.92
CA ILE A 17 -24.79 21.73 18.52
C ILE A 17 -25.17 20.25 18.28
N SER A 18 -26.46 19.91 18.33
CA SER A 18 -26.96 18.54 18.11
C SER A 18 -26.94 18.08 16.64
N SER A 19 -26.69 18.98 15.68
CA SER A 19 -26.57 18.66 14.25
C SER A 19 -25.12 18.43 13.78
N CYS A 20 -24.15 18.57 14.67
CA CYS A 20 -22.76 18.18 14.44
C CYS A 20 -22.58 16.68 14.74
N PHE A 21 -23.23 15.82 13.96
CA PHE A 21 -22.87 14.40 13.94
C PHE A 21 -21.50 14.30 13.24
N PRO A 22 -20.49 13.66 13.85
CA PRO A 22 -19.31 13.27 13.08
C PRO A 22 -19.79 12.39 11.92
N CYS A 23 -19.66 12.89 10.70
CA CYS A 23 -19.91 12.11 9.50
C CYS A 23 -18.83 11.02 9.43
N GLN A 24 -19.06 9.88 10.06
CA GLN A 24 -18.35 8.66 9.72
C GLN A 24 -18.88 8.23 8.35
N ALA A 25 -18.25 8.72 7.29
CA ALA A 25 -18.46 8.18 5.96
C ALA A 25 -18.03 6.70 5.99
N GLN A 26 -19.00 5.81 6.07
CA GLN A 26 -18.74 4.38 6.15
C GLN A 26 -18.39 3.87 4.75
N LEU A 27 -17.25 3.21 4.63
CA LEU A 27 -16.84 2.62 3.35
C LEU A 27 -17.80 1.50 2.96
N SER A 28 -18.18 1.45 1.68
CA SER A 28 -19.07 0.43 1.12
C SER A 28 -18.52 -0.18 -0.17
N SER A 29 -18.79 -1.46 -0.41
CA SER A 29 -18.36 -2.17 -1.62
C SER A 29 -19.09 -1.72 -2.89
N ASN A 30 -20.26 -1.09 -2.75
CA ASN A 30 -21.11 -0.63 -3.85
C ASN A 30 -21.12 0.89 -4.00
N PHE A 31 -20.13 1.59 -3.45
CA PHE A 31 -20.11 3.06 -3.35
C PHE A 31 -20.25 3.77 -4.72
N TYR A 32 -19.74 3.16 -5.79
CA TYR A 32 -19.76 3.73 -7.14
C TYR A 32 -20.81 3.12 -8.08
N ASP A 33 -21.67 2.22 -7.60
CA ASP A 33 -22.59 1.44 -8.46
C ASP A 33 -23.59 2.33 -9.21
N SER A 34 -23.98 3.47 -8.63
CA SER A 34 -24.89 4.44 -9.25
C SER A 34 -24.20 5.64 -9.89
N THR A 35 -22.99 5.99 -9.44
CA THR A 35 -22.28 7.21 -9.84
C THR A 35 -21.21 6.97 -10.89
N CYS A 36 -20.55 5.82 -10.86
CA CYS A 36 -19.62 5.37 -11.90
C CYS A 36 -19.60 3.84 -12.03
N PRO A 37 -20.64 3.23 -12.64
CA PRO A 37 -20.82 1.78 -12.67
C PRO A 37 -19.66 1.02 -13.31
N ASN A 38 -18.96 1.66 -14.26
CA ASN A 38 -17.84 1.06 -14.99
C ASN A 38 -16.46 1.27 -14.34
N ALA A 39 -16.38 2.03 -13.24
CA ALA A 39 -15.10 2.37 -12.60
C ALA A 39 -14.22 1.14 -12.31
N LEU A 40 -14.77 0.14 -11.60
CA LEU A 40 -14.01 -1.02 -11.15
C LEU A 40 -13.55 -1.90 -12.33
N THR A 41 -14.34 -1.98 -13.39
CA THR A 41 -13.98 -2.73 -14.60
C THR A 41 -12.88 -2.02 -15.39
N THR A 42 -12.94 -0.69 -15.48
CA THR A 42 -11.90 0.14 -16.11
C THR A 42 -10.57 0.00 -15.36
N ILE A 43 -10.58 0.16 -14.03
CA ILE A 43 -9.38 -0.01 -13.18
C ILE A 43 -8.78 -1.40 -13.40
N ARG A 44 -9.60 -2.45 -13.28
CA ARG A 44 -9.15 -3.84 -13.46
C ARG A 44 -8.44 -4.07 -14.80
N THR A 45 -8.97 -3.47 -15.87
CA THR A 45 -8.41 -3.61 -17.22
C THR A 45 -7.04 -2.94 -17.32
N ALA A 46 -6.90 -1.71 -16.80
CA ALA A 46 -5.63 -0.99 -16.75
C ALA A 46 -4.58 -1.77 -15.94
N ILE A 47 -4.95 -2.26 -14.74
CA ILE A 47 -4.03 -3.02 -13.88
C ILE A 47 -3.60 -4.34 -14.53
N ARG A 48 -4.53 -5.10 -15.12
CA ARG A 48 -4.19 -6.35 -15.82
C ARG A 48 -3.21 -6.11 -16.97
N ARG A 49 -3.43 -5.05 -17.75
CA ARG A 49 -2.51 -4.66 -18.83
C ARG A 49 -1.12 -4.34 -18.27
N ALA A 50 -1.03 -3.51 -17.24
CA ALA A 50 0.24 -3.16 -16.63
C ALA A 50 1.00 -4.38 -16.06
N VAL A 51 0.31 -5.26 -15.32
CA VAL A 51 0.90 -6.48 -14.76
C VAL A 51 1.30 -7.48 -15.85
N SER A 52 0.55 -7.56 -16.95
CA SER A 52 0.93 -8.42 -18.08
C SER A 52 2.19 -7.92 -18.80
N SER A 53 2.41 -6.61 -18.83
CA SER A 53 3.61 -6.00 -19.40
C SER A 53 4.82 -6.16 -18.48
N GLU A 54 4.63 -6.01 -17.17
CA GLU A 54 5.68 -6.21 -16.17
C GLU A 54 5.10 -6.88 -14.93
N ARG A 55 5.35 -8.18 -14.75
CA ARG A 55 4.78 -8.96 -13.62
C ARG A 55 5.14 -8.38 -12.25
N ARG A 56 6.31 -7.74 -12.13
CA ARG A 56 6.75 -7.04 -10.91
C ARG A 56 5.81 -5.91 -10.51
N MET A 57 5.07 -5.32 -11.45
CA MET A 57 4.15 -4.23 -11.20
C MET A 57 3.07 -4.59 -10.17
N ALA A 58 2.68 -5.87 -10.09
CA ALA A 58 1.73 -6.31 -9.08
C ALA A 58 2.25 -6.08 -7.66
N ALA A 59 3.52 -6.40 -7.40
CA ALA A 59 4.17 -6.15 -6.12
C ALA A 59 4.30 -4.65 -5.83
N SER A 60 4.61 -3.86 -6.86
CA SER A 60 4.70 -2.40 -6.76
C SER A 60 3.37 -1.76 -6.35
N LEU A 61 2.25 -2.18 -6.96
CA LEU A 61 0.90 -1.68 -6.65
C LEU A 61 0.42 -2.08 -5.25
N ILE A 62 0.65 -3.33 -4.84
CA ILE A 62 0.33 -3.79 -3.48
C ILE A 62 1.13 -3.01 -2.46
N ARG A 63 2.44 -2.81 -2.70
CA ARG A 63 3.30 -2.01 -1.85
C ARG A 63 2.85 -0.54 -1.81
N LEU A 64 2.47 0.04 -2.94
CA LEU A 64 1.96 1.41 -3.00
C LEU A 64 0.74 1.60 -2.08
N HIS A 65 -0.22 0.67 -2.14
CA HIS A 65 -1.38 0.71 -1.25
C HIS A 65 -1.02 0.54 0.23
N PHE A 66 -0.09 -0.37 0.57
CA PHE A 66 0.42 -0.51 1.93
C PHE A 66 1.02 0.82 2.44
N HIS A 67 1.85 1.46 1.62
CA HIS A 67 2.49 2.73 1.95
C HIS A 67 1.45 3.86 2.15
N ASP A 68 0.41 3.93 1.33
CA ASP A 68 -0.70 4.90 1.48
C ASP A 68 -1.52 4.66 2.76
N CYS A 69 -1.79 3.40 3.11
CA CYS A 69 -2.50 3.08 4.35
C CYS A 69 -1.67 3.36 5.59
N PHE A 70 -0.35 3.14 5.55
CA PHE A 70 0.52 3.42 6.67
C PHE A 70 0.76 4.91 6.84
N VAL A 71 0.83 5.68 5.75
CA VAL A 71 1.11 7.12 5.78
C VAL A 71 0.28 7.83 4.72
N GLN A 72 -0.39 8.91 5.13
CA GLN A 72 -1.19 9.74 4.23
C GLN A 72 -0.35 10.23 3.03
N ILE A 73 -0.65 9.73 1.82
CA ILE A 73 -0.09 10.24 0.57
C ILE A 73 -1.07 11.26 -0.02
N ALA A 74 -0.56 12.40 -0.53
CA ALA A 74 -1.41 13.47 -1.07
C ALA A 74 -1.84 13.20 -2.51
N ARG A 75 -3.06 13.65 -2.85
CA ARG A 75 -3.65 13.66 -4.21
C ARG A 75 -2.73 14.23 -5.30
N ASN A 76 -1.91 15.22 -4.94
CA ASN A 76 -1.03 15.98 -5.84
C ASN A 76 0.46 15.68 -5.62
N SER A 77 0.79 14.61 -4.89
CA SER A 77 2.18 14.30 -4.61
C SER A 77 2.85 13.54 -5.77
N HIS A 78 2.90 14.18 -6.94
CA HIS A 78 4.00 13.98 -7.89
C HIS A 78 5.36 14.42 -7.30
N SER A 79 5.40 14.91 -6.04
CA SER A 79 6.61 15.50 -5.44
C SER A 79 6.83 15.32 -3.93
N ALA A 80 5.96 14.66 -3.15
CA ALA A 80 6.12 14.67 -1.67
C ALA A 80 6.57 13.35 -1.05
N ILE A 81 6.47 12.23 -1.78
CA ILE A 81 6.97 10.94 -1.29
C ILE A 81 7.58 10.23 -2.49
N THR A 82 8.82 10.60 -2.84
CA THR A 82 9.76 9.71 -3.56
C THR A 82 10.14 8.55 -2.64
N ILE A 83 9.15 7.85 -2.10
CA ILE A 83 9.37 6.46 -1.76
C ILE A 83 9.42 5.79 -3.11
N GLN A 84 10.51 5.08 -3.32
CA GLN A 84 10.87 4.41 -4.56
C GLN A 84 9.98 3.17 -4.80
N SER A 85 8.68 3.34 -4.64
CA SER A 85 7.63 2.42 -5.08
C SER A 85 7.26 2.82 -6.50
N GLY A 86 7.56 1.95 -7.47
CA GLY A 86 6.99 2.09 -8.81
C GLY A 86 5.46 1.91 -8.78
N GLY A 87 4.79 2.15 -9.91
CA GLY A 87 3.36 1.91 -10.06
C GLY A 87 2.46 3.13 -9.90
N PHE A 88 3.01 4.31 -9.59
CA PHE A 88 2.25 5.57 -9.63
C PHE A 88 1.75 5.85 -11.05
N GLU A 89 2.59 5.60 -12.06
CA GLU A 89 2.25 5.74 -13.47
C GLU A 89 1.06 4.87 -13.88
N VAL A 90 0.90 3.70 -13.26
CA VAL A 90 -0.21 2.78 -13.52
C VAL A 90 -1.49 3.27 -12.84
N VAL A 91 -1.37 3.81 -11.62
CA VAL A 91 -2.51 4.43 -10.92
C VAL A 91 -2.98 5.69 -11.65
N ASP A 92 -2.05 6.50 -12.15
CA ASP A 92 -2.33 7.71 -12.95
C ASP A 92 -3.01 7.36 -14.29
N ASP A 93 -2.55 6.32 -14.98
CA ASP A 93 -3.21 5.82 -16.21
C ASP A 93 -4.63 5.31 -15.91
N ALA A 94 -4.80 4.49 -14.87
CA ALA A 94 -6.12 4.04 -14.44
C ALA A 94 -7.04 5.21 -14.06
N LYS A 95 -6.50 6.21 -13.35
CA LYS A 95 -7.21 7.44 -12.99
C LYS A 95 -7.64 8.21 -14.22
N ALA A 96 -6.76 8.44 -15.19
CA ALA A 96 -7.09 9.14 -16.42
C ALA A 96 -8.21 8.45 -17.20
N GLN A 97 -8.16 7.12 -17.30
CA GLN A 97 -9.21 6.33 -17.96
C GLN A 97 -10.55 6.43 -17.21
N VAL A 98 -10.55 6.36 -15.87
CA VAL A 98 -11.77 6.53 -15.07
C VAL A 98 -12.34 7.95 -15.19
N GLU A 99 -11.49 8.98 -15.16
CA GLU A 99 -11.90 10.37 -15.33
C GLU A 99 -12.52 10.64 -16.70
N SER A 100 -12.11 9.90 -17.75
CA SER A 100 -12.75 9.99 -19.08
C SER A 100 -14.20 9.48 -19.12
N ILE A 101 -14.60 8.68 -18.12
CA ILE A 101 -15.93 8.06 -18.03
C ILE A 101 -16.80 8.78 -17.00
N CYS A 102 -16.23 9.14 -15.85
CA CYS A 102 -16.95 9.75 -14.74
C CYS A 102 -16.08 10.82 -14.03
N PRO A 103 -16.01 12.03 -14.60
CA PRO A 103 -15.13 13.10 -14.10
C PRO A 103 -15.38 13.44 -12.62
N GLY A 104 -14.32 13.46 -11.83
CA GLY A 104 -14.35 13.90 -10.43
C GLY A 104 -15.07 12.96 -9.45
N VAL A 105 -15.43 11.74 -9.88
CA VAL A 105 -16.24 10.81 -9.06
C VAL A 105 -15.36 9.89 -8.20
N VAL A 106 -14.39 9.22 -8.81
CA VAL A 106 -13.62 8.14 -8.16
C VAL A 106 -12.32 8.69 -7.57
N SER A 107 -12.05 8.43 -6.30
CA SER A 107 -10.82 8.92 -5.64
C SER A 107 -9.58 8.13 -6.07
N CYS A 108 -8.41 8.77 -6.04
CA CYS A 108 -7.13 8.08 -6.22
C CYS A 108 -6.89 7.04 -5.13
N ALA A 109 -7.31 7.33 -3.89
CA ALA A 109 -7.23 6.40 -2.77
C ALA A 109 -8.01 5.09 -3.02
N ASP A 110 -9.20 5.17 -3.60
CA ASP A 110 -9.96 3.97 -3.97
C ASP A 110 -9.38 3.26 -5.18
N ILE A 111 -8.82 3.98 -6.16
CA ILE A 111 -8.09 3.35 -7.28
C ILE A 111 -6.90 2.55 -6.76
N ALA A 112 -6.10 3.10 -5.84
CA ALA A 112 -4.97 2.39 -5.24
C ALA A 112 -5.42 1.11 -4.49
N ALA A 113 -6.51 1.19 -3.72
CA ALA A 113 -7.07 0.05 -3.00
C ALA A 113 -7.58 -1.05 -3.94
N VAL A 114 -8.29 -0.67 -5.01
CA VAL A 114 -8.77 -1.61 -6.05
C VAL A 114 -7.59 -2.19 -6.82
N ALA A 115 -6.59 -1.37 -7.14
CA ALA A 115 -5.41 -1.78 -7.88
C ALA A 115 -4.59 -2.84 -7.13
N ALA A 116 -4.43 -2.71 -5.81
CA ALA A 116 -3.76 -3.73 -5.00
C ALA A 116 -4.50 -5.09 -5.06
N ARG A 117 -5.83 -5.07 -5.01
CA ARG A 117 -6.64 -6.30 -5.16
C ARG A 117 -6.52 -6.91 -6.54
N ASP A 118 -6.67 -6.10 -7.58
CA ASP A 118 -6.61 -6.58 -8.95
C ASP A 118 -5.18 -7.06 -9.33
N ALA A 119 -4.15 -6.43 -8.77
CA ALA A 119 -2.76 -6.87 -8.87
C ALA A 119 -2.53 -8.24 -8.23
N SER A 120 -3.06 -8.48 -7.01
CA SER A 120 -3.02 -9.79 -6.35
C SER A 120 -3.61 -10.87 -7.25
N VAL A 121 -4.83 -10.64 -7.76
CA VAL A 121 -5.53 -11.59 -8.63
C VAL A 121 -4.76 -11.83 -9.93
N ALA A 122 -4.18 -10.78 -10.52
CA ALA A 122 -3.44 -10.88 -11.78
C ALA A 122 -2.19 -11.78 -11.69
N VAL A 123 -1.64 -11.98 -10.49
CA VAL A 123 -0.49 -12.88 -10.26
C VAL A 123 -0.86 -14.20 -9.58
N GLY A 124 -2.15 -14.53 -9.53
CA GLY A 124 -2.67 -15.79 -8.96
C GLY A 124 -2.88 -15.75 -7.44
N GLY A 125 -2.81 -14.57 -6.82
CA GLY A 125 -3.17 -14.35 -5.44
C GLY A 125 -4.70 -14.32 -5.20
N PRO A 126 -5.12 -14.18 -3.94
CA PRO A 126 -6.55 -14.15 -3.60
C PRO A 126 -7.22 -12.87 -4.10
N SER A 127 -8.54 -12.97 -4.30
CA SER A 127 -9.43 -11.83 -4.46
C SER A 127 -10.12 -11.52 -3.12
N TRP A 128 -10.53 -10.27 -2.92
CA TRP A 128 -11.35 -9.86 -1.78
C TRP A 128 -12.28 -8.72 -2.19
N THR A 129 -13.31 -8.48 -1.37
CA THR A 129 -14.20 -7.34 -1.52
C THR A 129 -13.51 -6.07 -1.00
N VAL A 130 -13.30 -5.10 -1.89
CA VAL A 130 -12.74 -3.79 -1.52
C VAL A 130 -13.89 -2.90 -1.07
N ARG A 131 -13.79 -2.32 0.15
CA ARG A 131 -14.70 -1.25 0.58
C ARG A 131 -14.21 0.08 0.02
N LEU A 132 -15.12 0.89 -0.50
CA LEU A 132 -14.86 2.11 -1.28
C LEU A 132 -15.54 3.31 -0.61
N GLY A 133 -15.25 4.52 -1.10
CA GLY A 133 -15.68 5.79 -0.53
C GLY A 133 -14.55 6.57 0.15
N ARG A 134 -13.29 6.17 -0.07
CA ARG A 134 -12.14 6.95 0.43
C ARG A 134 -12.09 8.28 -0.32
N ARG A 135 -11.53 9.30 0.34
CA ARG A 135 -11.28 10.61 -0.26
C ARG A 135 -9.78 10.88 -0.25
N ASP A 136 -9.32 11.60 -1.26
CA ASP A 136 -7.90 11.90 -1.39
C ASP A 136 -7.47 12.98 -0.39
N SER A 137 -6.32 12.76 0.26
CA SER A 137 -5.70 13.78 1.10
C SER A 137 -5.19 14.95 0.25
N THR A 138 -5.26 16.18 0.78
CA THR A 138 -4.63 17.36 0.18
C THR A 138 -3.21 17.59 0.67
N THR A 139 -2.74 16.78 1.62
CA THR A 139 -1.42 16.90 2.24
C THR A 139 -0.71 15.54 2.30
N ALA A 140 0.62 15.57 2.28
CA ALA A 140 1.48 14.41 2.47
C ALA A 140 2.44 14.71 3.61
N SER A 141 2.91 13.67 4.30
CA SER A 141 3.82 13.84 5.43
C SER A 141 5.06 12.97 5.30
N ARG A 142 6.19 13.63 4.99
CA ARG A 142 7.49 12.96 4.94
C ARG A 142 7.94 12.48 6.33
N SER A 143 7.66 13.24 7.38
CA SER A 143 8.02 12.84 8.74
C SER A 143 7.27 11.57 9.16
N LEU A 144 5.97 11.48 8.86
CA LEU A 144 5.21 10.24 9.08
C LEU A 144 5.73 9.10 8.22
N ALA A 145 6.13 9.37 6.97
CA ALA A 145 6.78 8.36 6.12
C ALA A 145 8.06 7.80 6.75
N ASP A 146 8.88 8.65 7.36
CA ASP A 146 10.13 8.23 7.97
C ASP A 146 9.93 7.52 9.33
N SER A 147 8.84 7.83 10.07
CA SER A 147 8.54 7.21 11.36
C SER A 147 7.67 5.96 11.29
N ASP A 148 6.67 5.93 10.42
CA ASP A 148 5.59 4.94 10.48
C ASP A 148 5.79 3.80 9.47
N ILE A 149 6.70 3.93 8.50
CA ILE A 149 6.94 2.89 7.51
C ILE A 149 8.05 1.96 8.01
N PRO A 150 7.77 0.66 8.20
CA PRO A 150 8.78 -0.29 8.64
C PRO A 150 9.95 -0.36 7.67
N ARG A 151 11.17 -0.39 8.22
CA ARG A 151 12.40 -0.60 7.46
C ARG A 151 12.71 -2.09 7.40
N ALA A 152 13.50 -2.51 6.42
CA ALA A 152 13.99 -3.89 6.32
C ALA A 152 14.84 -4.31 7.54
N THR A 153 15.33 -3.36 8.33
CA THR A 153 16.13 -3.59 9.54
C THR A 153 15.34 -3.39 10.83
N THR A 154 14.02 -3.17 10.76
CA THR A 154 13.17 -3.00 11.95
C THR A 154 13.10 -4.32 12.72
N SER A 155 13.34 -4.28 14.04
CA SER A 155 13.24 -5.46 14.90
C SER A 155 11.79 -5.95 15.01
N LEU A 156 11.59 -7.24 15.33
CA LEU A 156 10.25 -7.82 15.46
C LEU A 156 9.38 -7.07 16.47
N ALA A 157 9.91 -6.74 17.65
CA ALA A 157 9.17 -6.01 18.69
C ALA A 157 8.70 -4.62 18.20
N ASN A 158 9.55 -3.89 17.48
CA ASN A 158 9.17 -2.60 16.92
C ASN A 158 8.17 -2.77 15.76
N LEU A 159 8.33 -3.80 14.94
CA LEU A 159 7.40 -4.10 13.85
C LEU A 159 5.99 -4.37 14.38
N ILE A 160 5.87 -5.18 15.44
CA ILE A 160 4.61 -5.43 16.15
C ILE A 160 4.00 -4.12 16.65
N GLY A 161 4.80 -3.27 17.31
CA GLY A 161 4.35 -1.96 17.79
C GLY A 161 3.83 -1.05 16.67
N MET A 162 4.51 -1.01 15.52
CA MET A 162 4.11 -0.21 14.36
C MET A 162 2.79 -0.68 13.74
N PHE A 163 2.60 -2.00 13.60
CA PHE A 163 1.33 -2.57 13.10
C PHE A 163 0.18 -2.36 14.07
N ASN A 164 0.41 -2.57 15.38
CA ASN A 164 -0.57 -2.29 16.42
C ASN A 164 -1.00 -0.81 16.42
N GLY A 165 -0.07 0.11 16.15
CA GLY A 165 -0.37 1.54 15.98
C GLY A 165 -1.30 1.87 14.80
N LYS A 166 -1.46 0.94 13.85
CA LYS A 166 -2.43 1.00 12.74
C LYS A 166 -3.67 0.14 12.97
N GLY A 167 -3.85 -0.40 14.18
CA GLY A 167 -4.96 -1.30 14.52
C GLY A 167 -4.84 -2.69 13.91
N LEU A 168 -3.64 -3.10 13.51
CA LEU A 168 -3.36 -4.42 12.92
C LEU A 168 -2.69 -5.32 13.96
N SER A 169 -3.20 -6.53 14.12
CA SER A 169 -2.65 -7.52 15.05
C SER A 169 -1.33 -8.13 14.56
N GLU A 170 -0.63 -8.86 15.42
CA GLU A 170 0.55 -9.65 15.01
C GLU A 170 0.22 -10.65 13.90
N ARG A 171 -1.00 -11.21 13.92
CA ARG A 171 -1.47 -12.11 12.85
C ARG A 171 -1.60 -11.37 11.52
N ASP A 172 -2.11 -10.14 11.54
CA ASP A 172 -2.22 -9.30 10.34
C ASP A 172 -0.84 -8.91 9.82
N MET A 173 0.10 -8.58 10.72
CA MET A 173 1.49 -8.31 10.37
C MET A 173 2.14 -9.50 9.64
N VAL A 174 2.00 -10.72 10.19
CA VAL A 174 2.54 -11.93 9.55
C VAL A 174 1.86 -12.20 8.21
N ALA A 175 0.53 -12.08 8.13
CA ALA A 175 -0.22 -12.29 6.89
C ALA A 175 0.18 -11.29 5.80
N LEU A 176 0.31 -10.00 6.13
CA LEU A 176 0.69 -8.93 5.21
C LEU A 176 2.16 -9.02 4.79
N SER A 177 3.04 -9.51 5.67
CA SER A 177 4.44 -9.82 5.32
C SER A 177 4.54 -10.89 4.22
N GLY A 178 3.51 -11.74 4.07
CA GLY A 178 3.38 -12.69 2.96
C GLY A 178 3.36 -12.04 1.57
N SER A 179 3.05 -10.74 1.47
CA SER A 179 3.15 -9.98 0.21
C SER A 179 4.56 -9.96 -0.38
N HIS A 180 5.60 -10.22 0.44
CA HIS A 180 6.98 -10.40 -0.03
C HIS A 180 7.21 -11.68 -0.84
N THR A 181 6.21 -12.54 -1.07
CA THR A 181 6.30 -13.66 -2.01
C THR A 181 6.43 -13.22 -3.49
N ILE A 182 6.11 -11.95 -3.77
CA ILE A 182 6.29 -11.31 -5.09
C ILE A 182 7.17 -10.07 -4.99
N GLY A 183 7.79 -9.71 -6.11
CA GLY A 183 8.55 -8.47 -6.23
C GLY A 183 10.03 -8.61 -5.89
N GLN A 184 10.69 -7.47 -5.76
CA GLN A 184 12.15 -7.40 -5.65
C GLN A 184 12.58 -6.33 -4.65
N ALA A 185 13.70 -6.58 -4.00
CA ALA A 185 14.37 -5.64 -3.12
C ALA A 185 15.68 -5.15 -3.74
N ARG A 186 16.07 -3.92 -3.38
CA ARG A 186 17.35 -3.33 -3.75
C ARG A 186 18.43 -3.83 -2.79
N CYS A 187 19.63 -4.08 -3.29
CA CYS A 187 20.79 -4.51 -2.50
C CYS A 187 20.99 -3.68 -1.23
N VAL A 188 20.78 -2.37 -1.29
CA VAL A 188 20.92 -1.48 -0.12
C VAL A 188 20.04 -1.86 1.07
N THR A 189 18.88 -2.52 0.86
CA THR A 189 17.95 -2.84 1.95
C THR A 189 18.35 -4.09 2.72
N PHE A 190 19.12 -5.01 2.12
CA PHE A 190 19.50 -6.29 2.72
C PHE A 190 21.02 -6.50 2.83
N ARG A 191 21.84 -5.59 2.29
CA ARG A 191 23.31 -5.71 2.26
C ARG A 191 23.90 -6.00 3.65
N GLY A 192 23.44 -5.27 4.67
CA GLY A 192 23.94 -5.44 6.03
C GLY A 192 23.81 -6.89 6.48
N ARG A 193 22.62 -7.48 6.31
CA ARG A 193 22.33 -8.86 6.71
C ARG A 193 23.18 -9.88 5.94
N ILE A 194 23.31 -9.74 4.62
CA ILE A 194 24.05 -10.75 3.84
C ILE A 194 25.56 -10.71 4.09
N TYR A 195 26.14 -9.65 4.67
CA TYR A 195 27.57 -9.57 5.00
C TYR A 195 27.86 -9.63 6.51
N ASP A 196 26.83 -9.68 7.34
CA ASP A 196 26.95 -9.81 8.78
C ASP A 196 27.10 -11.29 9.19
N ASN A 197 28.26 -11.62 9.73
CA ASN A 197 28.60 -12.97 10.20
C ASN A 197 27.78 -13.41 11.44
N SER A 198 27.13 -12.47 12.13
CA SER A 198 26.25 -12.75 13.28
C SER A 198 24.78 -12.90 12.88
N SER A 199 24.45 -12.70 11.61
CA SER A 199 23.07 -12.81 11.15
C SER A 199 22.60 -14.27 11.08
N ASP A 200 21.28 -14.45 11.19
CA ASP A 200 20.57 -15.74 11.11
C ASP A 200 20.36 -16.24 9.68
N ILE A 201 20.98 -15.58 8.69
CA ILE A 201 20.76 -15.88 7.27
C ILE A 201 21.48 -17.17 6.87
N ASP A 202 20.83 -17.99 6.05
CA ASP A 202 21.48 -19.16 5.46
C ASP A 202 22.70 -18.75 4.62
N ALA A 203 23.85 -19.37 4.88
CA ALA A 203 25.12 -19.00 4.24
C ALA A 203 25.10 -19.18 2.71
N GLY A 204 24.41 -20.22 2.20
CA GLY A 204 24.26 -20.46 0.77
C GLY A 204 23.36 -19.42 0.09
N PHE A 205 22.28 -19.02 0.78
CA PHE A 205 21.41 -17.93 0.36
C PHE A 205 22.15 -16.59 0.36
N ALA A 206 22.89 -16.27 1.42
CA ALA A 206 23.72 -15.06 1.47
C ALA A 206 24.73 -15.03 0.33
N SER A 207 25.45 -16.14 0.10
CA SER A 207 26.38 -16.28 -1.04
C SER A 207 25.69 -16.01 -2.38
N THR A 208 24.47 -16.54 -2.56
CA THR A 208 23.65 -16.27 -3.75
C THR A 208 23.33 -14.79 -3.94
N ARG A 209 23.00 -14.06 -2.87
CA ARG A 209 22.72 -12.62 -2.93
C ARG A 209 23.97 -11.79 -3.17
N ARG A 210 25.12 -12.16 -2.60
CA ARG A 210 26.40 -11.46 -2.76
C ARG A 210 26.85 -11.39 -4.22
N ARG A 211 26.47 -12.38 -5.06
CA ARG A 211 26.80 -12.39 -6.51
C ARG A 211 26.38 -11.11 -7.24
N ASN A 212 25.29 -10.46 -6.83
CA ASN A 212 24.79 -9.23 -7.43
C ASN A 212 24.67 -8.08 -6.42
N CYS A 213 25.29 -8.19 -5.24
CA CYS A 213 25.20 -7.18 -4.19
C CYS A 213 26.59 -6.99 -3.55
N PRO A 214 27.40 -6.04 -4.06
CA PRO A 214 28.74 -5.77 -3.55
C PRO A 214 28.75 -5.36 -2.07
N SER A 215 29.83 -5.69 -1.36
CA SER A 215 30.02 -5.37 0.07
C SER A 215 30.22 -3.87 0.30
N ALA A 216 30.94 -3.19 -0.59
CA ALA A 216 31.19 -1.76 -0.50
C ALA A 216 29.88 -0.97 -0.62
N SER A 217 29.54 -0.22 0.43
CA SER A 217 28.37 0.68 0.40
C SER A 217 28.50 1.70 -0.73
N GLY A 218 27.38 2.02 -1.38
CA GLY A 218 27.37 2.88 -2.58
C GLY A 218 27.44 2.09 -3.89
N ASN A 219 28.17 0.98 -3.93
CA ASN A 219 28.25 0.13 -5.12
C ASN A 219 27.08 -0.84 -5.21
N GLY A 220 26.46 -0.94 -6.40
CA GLY A 220 25.34 -1.85 -6.66
C GLY A 220 24.10 -1.62 -5.79
N ASN A 221 23.95 -0.43 -5.17
CA ASN A 221 22.81 -0.11 -4.30
C ASN A 221 21.44 -0.40 -4.95
N ASN A 222 21.35 -0.21 -6.26
CA ASN A 222 20.14 -0.40 -7.06
C ASN A 222 19.96 -1.82 -7.60
N ASN A 223 20.95 -2.70 -7.43
CA ASN A 223 20.86 -4.06 -7.94
C ASN A 223 19.67 -4.75 -7.28
N LEU A 224 18.81 -5.31 -8.11
CA LEU A 224 17.58 -5.93 -7.67
C LEU A 224 17.80 -7.41 -7.42
N ALA A 225 17.10 -7.92 -6.42
CA ALA A 225 17.04 -9.34 -6.13
C ALA A 225 15.60 -9.68 -5.74
N PRO A 226 15.04 -10.82 -6.21
CA PRO A 226 13.67 -11.21 -5.87
C PRO A 226 13.54 -11.41 -4.35
N LEU A 227 12.42 -11.00 -3.76
CA LEU A 227 12.16 -11.17 -2.33
C LEU A 227 12.00 -12.65 -1.95
N ASP A 228 11.46 -13.45 -2.87
CA ASP A 228 11.28 -14.90 -2.77
C ASP A 228 12.02 -15.60 -3.92
N LEU A 229 12.85 -16.59 -3.60
CA LEU A 229 13.60 -17.37 -4.61
C LEU A 229 12.76 -18.52 -5.19
N GLU A 230 11.76 -19.01 -4.47
CA GLU A 230 11.01 -20.21 -4.89
C GLU A 230 9.98 -19.87 -5.97
N SER A 231 9.34 -18.71 -5.89
CA SER A 231 8.33 -18.27 -6.86
C SER A 231 8.91 -17.87 -8.24
N HIS A 232 10.20 -17.58 -8.32
CA HIS A 232 10.89 -17.24 -9.58
C HIS A 232 11.63 -18.42 -10.24
N SER A 233 11.78 -19.54 -9.54
CA SER A 233 12.52 -20.70 -10.05
C SER A 233 11.63 -21.83 -10.58
N LYS A 234 10.30 -21.74 -10.39
CA LYS A 234 9.36 -22.74 -10.92
C LYS A 234 8.08 -22.12 -11.46
N GLU A 235 7.90 -22.28 -12.77
CA GLU A 235 6.58 -22.39 -13.38
C GLU A 235 5.86 -23.59 -12.70
N GLY A 236 4.99 -23.31 -11.72
CA GLY A 236 4.14 -24.31 -11.08
C GLY A 236 4.65 -24.88 -9.75
N THR A 237 3.81 -24.80 -8.72
CA THR A 237 3.89 -25.36 -7.36
C THR A 237 4.75 -24.59 -6.34
N SER A 238 4.09 -23.69 -5.60
CA SER A 238 4.61 -23.02 -4.40
C SER A 238 4.70 -24.02 -3.24
N SER A 239 5.91 -24.30 -2.78
CA SER A 239 6.14 -24.86 -1.44
C SER A 239 6.33 -23.68 -0.49
N VAL A 240 5.65 -23.69 0.65
CA VAL A 240 5.75 -22.64 1.65
C VAL A 240 7.04 -22.84 2.45
N ARG A 241 8.19 -22.42 1.89
CA ARG A 241 9.37 -22.08 2.68
C ARG A 241 9.86 -20.69 2.29
N PRO A 242 9.34 -19.62 2.92
CA PRO A 242 9.81 -18.28 2.64
C PRO A 242 11.26 -18.13 3.15
N ARG A 243 12.23 -18.20 2.24
CA ARG A 243 13.58 -17.65 2.47
C ARG A 243 13.54 -16.17 2.07
N ALA A 244 12.91 -15.36 2.92
CA ALA A 244 12.80 -13.92 2.72
C ALA A 244 14.12 -13.21 3.05
N LEU A 245 14.41 -12.16 2.28
CA LEU A 245 15.53 -11.22 2.48
C LEU A 245 15.44 -10.46 3.80
#